data_AF-A0AAW9BAG4-F1
#
_entry.id   AF-A0AAW9BAG4-F1
#
_cell.length_a   1.000
_cell.length_b   1.000
_cell.length_c   1.000
_cell.angle_alpha   90.00
_cell.angle_beta   90.00
_cell.angle_gamma   90.00
#
_symmetry.space_group_name_H-M   'P 1'
#
loop_
_entity.id
_entity.type
_entity.pdbx_description
1 polymer ?
#
loop_
_entity_poly.entity_id
_entity_poly.type
_entity_poly.pdbx_seq_one_letter_code
_entity_poly.pdbx_strand_id
1 'polypeptide(L)'
;ADLLEQPNVSRVKLYDRANEPFVLLEGSGESAPVPNQNERSKLDALGYALSAKFLYVLEPIIHEGHVIGSIRVTLSHIPIINAQHSFLKDAGVLLLILAAGGIIFYITIDRIILRPLLDLNGAIQDVTFGNASHVQIRHHSKDELGEVIHSFNRMMTKLRKREKQRQHSLATLEQKRAFSEEVIESIQYALVITDNLGTIIHSNAATQHIFQ
;
A
#
# COMPACT_ATOMS: atom_id res chain seq x y z
N ALA A 1 37.14 -22.95 -42.11
CA ALA A 1 37.01 -23.56 -40.77
C ALA A 1 36.51 -22.53 -39.76
N ASP A 2 37.05 -21.31 -39.77
CA ASP A 2 36.76 -20.21 -38.83
C ASP A 2 35.27 -19.80 -38.71
N LEU A 3 34.48 -19.93 -39.78
CA LEU A 3 33.06 -19.54 -39.79
C LEU A 3 32.15 -20.41 -38.89
N LEU A 4 32.56 -21.63 -38.55
CA LEU A 4 31.80 -22.51 -37.65
C LEU A 4 32.08 -22.22 -36.16
N GLU A 5 33.11 -21.44 -35.84
CA GLU A 5 33.43 -21.06 -34.46
C GLU A 5 32.56 -19.90 -33.96
N GLN A 6 31.80 -19.26 -34.86
CA GLN A 6 30.84 -18.23 -34.47
C GLN A 6 29.60 -18.85 -33.82
N PRO A 7 29.17 -18.35 -32.64
CA PRO A 7 28.16 -18.99 -31.78
C PRO A 7 26.76 -19.13 -32.41
N ASN A 8 26.51 -18.46 -33.54
CA ASN A 8 25.21 -18.41 -34.18
C ASN A 8 25.16 -19.15 -35.52
N VAL A 9 26.27 -19.71 -36.01
CA VAL A 9 26.34 -20.39 -37.31
C VAL A 9 26.08 -21.88 -37.11
N SER A 10 24.94 -22.37 -37.62
CA SER A 10 24.53 -23.78 -37.46
C SER A 10 24.95 -24.65 -38.64
N ARG A 11 24.96 -24.10 -39.85
CA ARG A 11 25.38 -24.83 -41.06
C ARG A 11 25.91 -23.87 -42.11
N VAL A 12 26.98 -24.27 -42.78
CA VAL A 12 27.53 -23.62 -43.97
C VAL A 12 27.53 -24.64 -45.11
N LYS A 13 26.93 -24.29 -46.24
CA LYS A 13 26.98 -25.05 -47.49
C LYS A 13 27.63 -24.20 -48.56
N LEU A 14 28.61 -24.76 -49.26
CA LEU A 14 29.19 -24.13 -50.45
C LEU A 14 28.65 -24.85 -51.68
N TYR A 15 28.21 -24.05 -52.64
CA TYR A 15 27.67 -24.47 -53.92
C TYR A 15 28.63 -24.06 -55.02
N ASP A 16 28.78 -24.92 -56.01
CA ASP A 16 29.55 -24.63 -57.20
C ASP A 16 28.75 -23.76 -58.20
N ARG A 17 29.31 -23.54 -59.39
CA ARG A 17 28.68 -22.76 -60.46
C ARG A 17 27.42 -23.43 -61.04
N ALA A 18 27.26 -24.75 -60.89
CA ALA A 18 26.07 -25.50 -61.27
C ALA A 18 25.01 -25.51 -60.15
N ASN A 19 25.28 -24.83 -59.03
CA ASN A 19 24.45 -24.82 -57.82
C ASN A 19 24.36 -26.19 -57.14
N GLU A 20 25.36 -27.05 -57.35
CA GLU A 20 25.50 -28.33 -56.64
C GLU A 20 26.34 -28.12 -55.37
N PRO A 21 25.91 -28.66 -54.21
CA PRO A 21 26.65 -28.52 -52.97
C PRO A 21 27.91 -29.38 -53.00
N PHE A 22 29.09 -28.77 -52.93
CA PHE A 22 30.37 -29.50 -52.92
C PHE A 22 31.01 -29.56 -51.52
N VAL A 23 30.65 -28.65 -50.61
CA VAL A 23 31.09 -28.70 -49.20
C VAL A 23 29.91 -28.46 -48.27
N LEU A 24 29.78 -29.33 -47.27
CA LEU A 24 28.85 -29.22 -46.15
C LEU A 24 29.64 -29.17 -44.85
N LEU A 25 29.45 -28.10 -44.10
CA LEU A 25 30.05 -27.84 -42.80
C LEU A 25 28.91 -27.62 -41.81
N GLU A 26 28.73 -28.52 -40.85
CA GLU A 26 27.71 -28.41 -39.81
C GLU A 26 28.38 -28.13 -38.47
N GLY A 27 27.84 -27.16 -37.73
CA GLY A 27 28.28 -26.87 -36.37
C GLY A 27 27.78 -27.95 -35.41
N SER A 28 28.38 -28.05 -34.23
CA SER A 28 28.12 -29.07 -33.20
C SER A 28 26.73 -28.99 -32.52
N GLY A 29 25.76 -28.30 -33.13
CA GLY A 29 24.40 -28.07 -32.61
C GLY A 29 23.32 -28.74 -33.47
N GLU A 30 22.05 -28.61 -33.04
CA GLU A 30 20.86 -29.16 -33.72
C GLU A 30 20.95 -29.13 -35.26
N SER A 31 20.59 -30.24 -35.89
CA SER A 31 20.61 -30.35 -37.36
C SER A 31 19.74 -29.25 -37.96
N ALA A 32 20.36 -28.36 -38.73
CA ALA A 32 19.65 -27.24 -39.33
C ALA A 32 18.55 -27.77 -40.27
N PRO A 33 17.30 -27.27 -40.17
CA PRO A 33 16.22 -27.73 -41.03
C PRO A 33 16.45 -27.30 -42.48
N VAL A 34 15.90 -28.09 -43.41
CA VAL A 34 15.94 -27.78 -44.83
C VAL A 34 14.86 -26.73 -45.14
N PRO A 35 15.17 -25.63 -45.85
CA PRO A 35 14.17 -24.61 -46.18
C PRO A 35 12.98 -25.17 -46.97
N ASN A 36 11.78 -24.72 -46.60
CA ASN A 36 10.53 -25.03 -47.28
C ASN A 36 10.43 -24.32 -48.64
N GLN A 37 9.50 -24.72 -49.51
CA GLN A 37 9.40 -24.18 -50.89
C GLN A 37 9.31 -22.65 -50.95
N ASN A 38 8.49 -22.03 -50.09
CA ASN A 38 8.36 -20.56 -50.03
C ASN A 38 9.66 -19.88 -49.55
N GLU A 39 10.37 -20.51 -48.62
CA GLU A 39 11.66 -19.99 -48.13
C GLU A 39 12.75 -20.12 -49.19
N ARG A 40 12.76 -21.21 -49.98
CA ARG A 40 13.65 -21.36 -51.14
C ARG A 40 13.39 -20.28 -52.19
N SER A 41 12.14 -20.04 -52.54
CA SER A 41 11.78 -18.98 -53.50
C SER A 41 12.24 -17.59 -53.04
N LYS A 42 12.16 -17.30 -51.73
CA LYS A 42 12.67 -16.05 -51.17
C LYS A 42 14.20 -15.99 -51.14
N LEU A 43 14.85 -17.12 -50.83
CA LEU A 43 16.31 -17.21 -50.85
C LEU A 43 16.89 -16.97 -52.25
N ASP A 44 16.23 -17.51 -53.27
CA ASP A 44 16.64 -17.34 -54.67
C ASP A 44 16.36 -15.93 -55.20
N ALA A 45 15.29 -15.27 -54.72
CA ALA A 45 14.90 -13.93 -55.16
C ALA A 45 15.63 -12.79 -54.43
N LEU A 46 15.94 -12.97 -53.14
CA LEU A 46 16.41 -11.90 -52.25
C LEU A 46 17.79 -12.17 -51.63
N GLY A 47 18.35 -13.38 -51.80
CA GLY A 47 19.60 -13.78 -51.14
C GLY A 47 19.45 -14.09 -49.64
N TYR A 48 18.25 -13.95 -49.07
CA TYR A 48 17.97 -14.32 -47.68
C TYR A 48 16.54 -14.86 -47.50
N ALA A 49 16.36 -15.74 -46.52
CA ALA A 49 15.05 -16.23 -46.11
C ALA A 49 15.00 -16.39 -44.58
N LEU A 50 13.99 -15.80 -43.96
CA LEU A 50 13.75 -15.92 -42.53
C LEU A 50 12.71 -17.01 -42.27
N SER A 51 13.07 -17.96 -41.42
CA SER A 51 12.18 -18.99 -40.87
C SER A 51 11.90 -18.72 -39.38
N ALA A 52 11.02 -19.50 -38.77
CA ALA A 52 10.61 -19.32 -37.37
C ALA A 52 11.77 -19.36 -36.36
N LYS A 53 12.87 -20.07 -36.68
CA LYS A 53 14.03 -20.26 -35.78
C LYS A 53 15.39 -20.06 -36.44
N PHE A 54 15.41 -19.90 -37.77
CA PHE A 54 16.64 -19.87 -38.57
C PHE A 54 16.61 -18.74 -39.58
N LEU A 55 17.76 -18.10 -39.78
CA LEU A 55 18.00 -17.17 -40.88
C LEU A 55 18.89 -17.88 -41.90
N TYR A 56 18.39 -17.98 -43.13
CA TYR A 56 19.16 -18.49 -44.27
C TYR A 56 19.68 -17.30 -45.06
N VAL A 57 20.99 -17.26 -45.30
CA VAL A 57 21.65 -16.25 -46.13
C VAL A 57 22.39 -16.96 -47.24
N LEU A 58 22.26 -16.48 -48.48
CA LEU A 58 22.92 -16.97 -49.67
C LEU A 58 23.73 -15.82 -50.29
N GLU A 59 25.05 -15.90 -50.20
CA GLU A 59 25.96 -14.90 -50.75
C GLU A 59 26.75 -15.50 -51.94
N PRO A 60 26.83 -14.82 -53.10
CA PRO A 60 27.66 -15.26 -54.20
C PRO A 60 29.15 -15.04 -53.90
N ILE A 61 29.98 -16.03 -54.24
CA ILE A 61 31.43 -15.90 -54.15
C ILE A 61 31.95 -15.38 -55.49
N ILE A 62 32.42 -14.14 -55.50
CA ILE A 62 32.94 -13.46 -56.69
C ILE A 62 34.47 -13.44 -56.60
N HIS A 63 35.13 -13.87 -57.68
CA HIS A 63 36.58 -13.76 -57.83
C HIS A 63 36.89 -13.30 -59.26
N GLU A 64 37.73 -12.28 -59.39
CA GLU A 64 38.06 -11.65 -60.69
C GLU A 64 36.82 -11.27 -61.52
N GLY A 65 35.78 -10.75 -60.86
CA GLY A 65 34.54 -10.32 -61.51
C GLY A 65 33.60 -11.43 -61.97
N HIS A 66 33.94 -12.70 -61.72
CA HIS A 66 33.13 -13.86 -62.09
C HIS A 66 32.59 -14.57 -60.84
N VAL A 67 31.33 -14.99 -60.87
CA VAL A 67 30.73 -15.81 -59.81
C VAL A 67 31.25 -17.23 -59.94
N ILE A 68 32.03 -17.69 -58.95
CA ILE A 68 32.63 -19.04 -58.94
C ILE A 68 31.77 -20.02 -58.11
N GLY A 69 30.86 -19.52 -57.28
CA GLY A 69 29.95 -20.33 -56.48
C GLY A 69 29.06 -19.48 -55.57
N SER A 70 28.34 -20.12 -54.65
CA SER A 70 27.60 -19.41 -53.60
C SER A 70 27.81 -20.07 -52.24
N ILE A 71 27.83 -19.27 -51.18
CA ILE A 71 27.87 -19.73 -49.80
C ILE A 71 26.51 -19.55 -49.17
N ARG A 72 25.96 -20.62 -48.60
CA ARG A 72 24.73 -20.59 -47.81
C ARG A 72 25.08 -20.76 -46.34
N VAL A 73 24.77 -19.75 -45.54
CA VAL A 73 24.92 -19.78 -44.09
C VAL A 73 23.55 -19.88 -43.46
N THR A 74 23.38 -20.86 -42.57
CA THR A 74 22.19 -21.02 -41.75
C THR A 74 22.54 -20.60 -40.33
N LEU A 75 21.99 -19.47 -39.89
CA LEU A 75 22.15 -18.97 -38.53
C LEU A 75 20.96 -19.39 -37.67
N SER A 76 21.20 -19.82 -36.43
CA SER A 76 20.14 -20.14 -35.48
C SER A 76 20.00 -19.04 -34.42
N HIS A 77 18.77 -18.61 -34.18
CA HIS A 77 18.44 -17.66 -33.10
C HIS A 77 18.02 -18.40 -31.80
N ILE A 78 18.45 -19.66 -31.62
CA ILE A 78 18.09 -20.56 -30.51
C ILE A 78 18.29 -19.93 -29.10
N PRO A 79 19.29 -19.07 -28.83
CA PRO A 79 19.43 -18.44 -27.50
C PRO A 79 18.27 -17.53 -27.13
N ILE A 80 17.56 -16.95 -28.11
CA ILE A 80 16.57 -15.89 -27.89
C ILE A 80 15.24 -16.47 -27.40
N ILE A 81 14.83 -17.65 -27.87
CA ILE A 81 13.53 -18.25 -27.53
C ILE A 81 13.56 -18.86 -26.12
N ASN A 82 14.68 -19.47 -25.72
CA ASN A 82 14.82 -20.02 -24.37
C ASN A 82 14.97 -18.92 -23.30
N ALA A 83 15.47 -17.74 -23.68
CA ALA A 83 15.48 -16.57 -22.80
C ALA A 83 14.05 -16.08 -22.47
N GLN A 84 13.07 -16.24 -23.37
CA GLN A 84 11.71 -15.75 -23.15
C GLN A 84 10.99 -16.43 -21.99
N HIS A 85 11.18 -17.73 -21.77
CA HIS A 85 10.51 -18.44 -20.68
C HIS A 85 11.04 -18.03 -19.30
N SER A 86 12.33 -17.74 -19.18
CA SER A 86 12.90 -17.19 -17.94
C SER A 86 12.34 -15.80 -17.66
N PHE A 87 12.23 -14.93 -18.68
CA PHE A 87 11.64 -13.60 -18.53
C PHE A 87 10.19 -13.63 -18.05
N LEU A 88 9.34 -14.50 -18.61
CA LEU A 88 7.94 -14.60 -18.17
C LEU A 88 7.82 -15.10 -16.72
N LYS A 89 8.66 -16.06 -16.32
CA LYS A 89 8.67 -16.58 -14.95
C LYS A 89 9.14 -15.51 -13.96
N ASP A 90 10.22 -14.80 -14.29
CA ASP A 90 10.76 -13.74 -13.45
C ASP A 90 9.78 -12.56 -13.33
N ALA A 91 9.12 -12.19 -14.43
CA ALA A 91 8.05 -11.18 -14.43
C ALA A 91 6.86 -11.61 -13.55
N GLY A 92 6.46 -12.89 -13.61
CA GLY A 92 5.40 -13.44 -12.77
C GLY A 92 5.75 -13.40 -11.28
N VAL A 93 6.97 -13.76 -10.92
CA VAL A 93 7.46 -13.68 -9.53
C VAL A 93 7.51 -12.23 -9.05
N LEU A 94 8.01 -11.31 -9.87
CA LEU A 94 8.03 -9.88 -9.54
C LEU A 94 6.62 -9.34 -9.30
N LEU A 95 5.66 -9.71 -10.16
CA LEU A 95 4.26 -9.30 -10.02
C LEU A 95 3.66 -9.82 -8.70
N LEU A 96 3.92 -11.08 -8.35
CA LEU A 96 3.47 -11.65 -7.08
C LEU A 96 4.07 -10.92 -5.86
N ILE A 97 5.35 -10.58 -5.90
CA ILE A 97 6.02 -9.82 -4.84
C ILE A 97 5.41 -8.42 -4.72
N LEU A 98 5.18 -7.73 -5.84
CA LEU A 98 4.55 -6.41 -5.86
C LEU A 98 3.11 -6.46 -5.34
N ALA A 99 2.33 -7.47 -5.73
CA ALA A 99 0.97 -7.66 -5.24
C ALA A 99 0.94 -7.92 -3.73
N ALA A 100 1.81 -8.82 -3.24
CA ALA A 100 1.94 -9.10 -1.81
C ALA A 100 2.39 -7.86 -1.03
N GLY A 101 3.39 -7.14 -1.54
CA GLY A 101 3.86 -5.88 -0.96
C GLY A 101 2.76 -4.81 -0.91
N GLY A 102 1.97 -4.68 -1.97
CA GLY A 102 0.83 -3.76 -2.03
C GLY A 102 -0.25 -4.09 -1.01
N ILE A 103 -0.58 -5.37 -0.83
CA ILE A 103 -1.56 -5.82 0.18
C ILE A 103 -1.05 -5.52 1.59
N ILE A 104 0.21 -5.86 1.89
CA ILE A 104 0.83 -5.58 3.19
C ILE A 104 0.85 -4.07 3.46
N PHE A 105 1.24 -3.27 2.47
CA PHE A 105 1.26 -1.82 2.56
C PHE A 105 -0.13 -1.24 2.85
N TYR A 106 -1.15 -1.70 2.11
CA TYR A 106 -2.54 -1.29 2.33
C TYR A 106 -3.01 -1.60 3.76
N ILE A 107 -2.81 -2.83 4.24
CA ILE A 107 -3.20 -3.25 5.59
C ILE A 107 -2.45 -2.43 6.65
N THR A 108 -1.18 -2.12 6.40
CA THR A 108 -0.35 -1.33 7.31
C THR A 108 -0.87 0.10 7.42
N ILE A 109 -1.12 0.77 6.30
CA ILE A 109 -1.66 2.13 6.28
C ILE A 109 -3.06 2.19 6.89
N ASP A 110 -3.94 1.24 6.56
CA ASP A 110 -5.28 1.15 7.14
C ASP A 110 -5.23 1.09 8.67
N ARG A 111 -4.38 0.20 9.21
CA ARG A 111 -4.36 -0.10 10.63
C ARG A 111 -3.58 0.90 11.47
N ILE A 112 -2.49 1.46 10.93
CA ILE A 112 -1.60 2.35 11.67
C ILE A 112 -2.06 3.81 11.58
N ILE A 113 -2.63 4.22 10.44
CA ILE A 113 -2.93 5.64 10.16
C ILE A 113 -4.44 5.88 10.03
N LEU A 114 -5.11 5.21 9.09
CA LEU A 114 -6.51 5.53 8.75
C LEU A 114 -7.49 5.22 9.90
N ARG A 115 -7.44 4.01 10.47
CA ARG A 115 -8.33 3.63 11.58
C ARG A 115 -8.15 4.52 12.80
N PRO A 116 -6.93 4.77 13.33
CA PRO A 116 -6.76 5.62 14.50
C PRO A 116 -7.17 7.08 14.25
N LEU A 117 -7.05 7.55 13.00
CA LEU A 117 -7.53 8.88 12.62
C LEU A 117 -9.06 8.95 12.64
N LEU A 118 -9.75 7.93 12.13
CA LEU A 118 -11.21 7.83 12.20
C LEU A 118 -11.69 7.71 13.66
N ASP A 119 -11.03 6.88 14.46
CA ASP A 119 -11.33 6.73 15.89
C ASP A 119 -11.15 8.06 16.63
N LEU A 120 -10.09 8.82 16.32
CA LEU A 120 -9.85 10.15 16.88
C LEU A 120 -10.93 11.15 16.46
N ASN A 121 -11.33 11.15 15.20
CA ASN A 121 -12.38 12.04 14.73
C ASN A 121 -13.73 11.73 15.40
N GLY A 122 -14.08 10.44 15.50
CA GLY A 122 -15.29 10.00 16.22
C GLY A 122 -15.24 10.39 17.69
N ALA A 123 -14.10 10.17 18.35
CA ALA A 123 -13.88 10.57 19.73
C ALA A 123 -14.10 12.07 19.97
N ILE A 124 -13.60 12.92 19.06
CA ILE A 124 -13.76 14.37 19.14
C ILE A 124 -15.23 14.76 18.98
N GLN A 125 -15.94 14.15 18.04
CA GLN A 125 -17.36 14.39 17.84
C GLN A 125 -18.17 14.00 19.09
N ASP A 126 -17.93 12.81 19.65
CA ASP A 126 -18.64 12.33 20.84
C ASP A 126 -18.45 13.25 22.05
N VAL A 127 -17.25 13.82 22.22
CA VAL A 127 -16.96 14.81 23.27
C VAL A 127 -17.70 16.11 23.01
N THR A 128 -17.79 16.55 21.76
CA THR A 128 -18.47 17.80 21.38
C THR A 128 -19.98 17.71 21.60
N PHE A 129 -20.58 16.53 21.37
CA PHE A 129 -22.01 16.30 21.60
C PHE A 129 -22.36 15.91 23.05
N GLY A 130 -21.39 15.92 23.97
CA GLY A 130 -21.61 15.61 25.38
C GLY A 130 -21.84 14.12 25.69
N ASN A 131 -21.61 13.24 24.72
CA ASN A 131 -21.88 11.81 24.83
C ASN A 131 -20.70 11.01 25.44
N ALA A 132 -19.50 11.59 25.47
CA ALA A 132 -18.27 10.85 25.82
C ALA A 132 -17.82 11.02 27.28
N SER A 133 -18.29 10.16 28.19
CA SER A 133 -17.69 10.02 29.52
C SER A 133 -16.41 9.16 29.52
N HIS A 134 -16.17 8.32 28.51
CA HIS A 134 -15.12 7.28 28.54
C HIS A 134 -14.34 7.06 27.24
N VAL A 135 -14.13 8.10 26.41
CA VAL A 135 -13.29 7.93 25.22
C VAL A 135 -11.80 7.97 25.59
N GLN A 136 -11.11 6.85 25.41
CA GLN A 136 -9.65 6.77 25.45
C GLN A 136 -9.19 5.94 24.26
N ILE A 137 -8.48 6.57 23.34
CA ILE A 137 -8.01 5.91 22.12
C ILE A 137 -6.71 5.18 22.48
N ARG A 138 -6.69 3.86 22.29
CA ARG A 138 -5.49 3.04 22.51
C ARG A 138 -4.71 2.92 21.22
N HIS A 139 -3.72 3.79 21.04
CA HIS A 139 -2.79 3.74 19.92
C HIS A 139 -1.36 3.73 20.44
N HIS A 140 -0.56 2.77 19.97
CA HIS A 140 0.81 2.53 20.43
C HIS A 140 1.80 2.86 19.31
N SER A 141 1.62 3.98 18.63
CA SER A 141 2.65 4.51 17.74
C SER A 141 3.46 5.59 18.44
N LYS A 142 4.73 5.70 18.07
CA LYS A 142 5.66 6.74 18.55
C LYS A 142 5.88 7.84 17.51
N ASP A 143 4.95 7.95 16.56
CA ASP A 143 4.90 8.98 15.53
C ASP A 143 4.07 10.20 16.00
N GLU A 144 3.94 11.18 15.11
CA GLU A 144 3.17 12.41 15.32
C GLU A 144 1.69 12.10 15.61
N LEU A 145 1.12 11.07 14.98
CA LEU A 145 -0.26 10.64 15.23
C LEU A 145 -0.40 10.10 16.66
N GLY A 146 0.56 9.31 17.10
CA GLY A 146 0.69 8.86 18.48
C GLY A 146 0.73 10.04 19.45
N GLU A 147 1.58 11.04 19.20
CA GLU A 147 1.70 12.24 20.06
C GLU A 147 0.36 13.00 20.16
N VAL A 148 -0.35 13.17 19.04
CA VAL A 148 -1.66 13.81 19.01
C VAL A 148 -2.68 13.02 19.82
N ILE A 149 -2.73 11.69 19.66
CA ILE A 149 -3.62 10.81 20.43
C ILE A 149 -3.31 10.88 21.94
N HIS A 150 -2.04 10.89 22.31
CA HIS A 150 -1.62 11.05 23.72
C HIS A 150 -2.05 12.40 24.29
N SER A 151 -1.88 13.47 23.51
CA SER A 151 -2.31 14.83 23.90
C SER A 151 -3.82 14.93 24.08
N PHE A 152 -4.60 14.33 23.18
CA PHE A 152 -6.06 14.20 23.30
C PHE A 152 -6.46 13.44 24.56
N ASN A 153 -5.85 12.27 24.81
CA ASN A 153 -6.13 11.47 26.01
C ASN A 153 -5.80 12.23 27.31
N ARG A 154 -4.71 13.01 27.34
CA ARG A 154 -4.36 13.88 28.48
C ARG A 154 -5.40 14.97 28.69
N MET A 155 -5.87 15.60 27.61
CA MET A 155 -6.94 16.60 27.66
C MET A 155 -8.22 16.00 28.26
N MET A 156 -8.64 14.82 27.79
CA MET A 156 -9.81 14.12 28.31
C MET A 156 -9.69 13.77 29.80
N THR A 157 -8.50 13.35 30.23
CA THR A 157 -8.23 13.06 31.65
C THR A 157 -8.37 14.32 32.51
N LYS A 158 -7.83 15.46 32.04
CA LYS A 158 -7.98 16.75 32.74
C LYS A 158 -9.43 17.20 32.79
N LEU A 159 -10.17 17.05 31.69
CA LEU A 159 -11.59 17.41 31.62
C LEU A 159 -12.41 16.60 32.63
N ARG A 160 -12.22 15.28 32.69
CA ARG A 160 -12.91 14.41 33.68
C ARG A 160 -12.56 14.79 35.12
N LYS A 161 -11.29 15.10 35.40
CA LYS A 161 -10.87 15.53 36.73
C LYS A 161 -11.59 16.82 37.14
N ARG A 162 -11.70 17.79 36.22
CA ARG A 162 -12.42 19.04 36.45
C ARG A 162 -13.92 18.81 36.68
N GLU A 163 -14.55 17.94 35.88
CA GLU A 163 -15.97 17.65 36.06
C GLU A 163 -16.25 16.95 37.40
N LYS A 164 -15.40 15.98 37.80
CA LYS A 164 -15.51 15.35 39.12
C LYS A 164 -15.32 16.34 40.27
N GLN A 165 -14.38 17.29 40.13
CA GLN A 165 -14.19 18.36 41.10
C GLN A 165 -15.43 19.27 41.18
N ARG A 166 -16.00 19.64 40.02
CA ARG A 166 -17.23 20.45 39.95
C ARG A 166 -18.40 19.77 40.66
N GLN A 167 -18.62 18.48 40.37
CA GLN A 167 -19.67 17.69 41.03
C GLN A 167 -19.44 17.60 42.54
N HIS A 168 -18.21 17.40 42.99
CA HIS A 168 -17.91 17.34 44.41
C HIS A 168 -18.13 18.68 45.13
N SER A 169 -17.77 19.79 44.49
CA SER A 169 -18.07 21.13 44.99
C SER A 169 -19.56 21.41 45.09
N LEU A 170 -20.35 20.99 44.09
CA LEU A 170 -21.81 21.11 44.12
C LEU A 170 -22.42 20.29 45.27
N ALA A 171 -22.02 19.03 45.43
CA ALA A 171 -22.48 18.19 46.53
C ALA A 171 -22.12 18.78 47.91
N THR A 172 -20.93 19.36 48.04
CA THR A 172 -20.51 20.03 49.28
C THR A 172 -21.36 21.28 49.54
N LEU A 173 -21.71 22.04 48.50
CA LEU A 173 -22.56 23.22 48.62
C LEU A 173 -23.98 22.83 49.06
N GLU A 174 -24.55 21.78 48.47
CA GLU A 174 -25.86 21.25 48.86
C GLU A 174 -25.86 20.76 50.31
N GLN A 175 -24.83 20.01 50.71
CA GLN A 175 -24.69 19.54 52.09
C GLN A 175 -24.60 20.71 53.09
N LYS A 176 -23.82 21.75 52.77
CA LYS A 176 -23.72 22.96 53.60
C LYS A 176 -25.06 23.69 53.69
N ARG A 177 -25.81 23.76 52.58
CA ARG A 177 -27.14 24.40 52.55
C ARG A 177 -28.12 23.65 53.45
N ALA A 178 -28.22 22.33 53.28
CA ALA A 178 -29.12 21.48 54.07
C ALA A 178 -28.81 21.55 55.57
N PHE A 179 -27.52 21.50 55.94
CA PHE A 179 -27.10 21.66 57.33
C PHE A 179 -27.51 23.03 57.91
N SER A 180 -27.34 24.11 57.15
CA SER A 180 -27.74 25.44 57.60
C SER A 180 -29.26 25.56 57.81
N GLU A 181 -30.06 24.96 56.92
CA GLU A 181 -31.52 24.92 57.04
C GLU A 181 -31.95 24.12 58.29
N GLU A 182 -31.35 22.95 58.52
CA GLU A 182 -31.63 22.12 59.70
C GLU A 182 -31.28 22.84 61.02
N VAL A 183 -30.12 23.50 61.06
CA VAL A 183 -29.73 24.29 62.24
C VAL A 183 -30.74 25.41 62.49
N ILE A 184 -31.18 26.14 61.46
CA ILE A 184 -32.19 27.21 61.59
C ILE A 184 -33.53 26.69 62.11
N GLU A 185 -33.98 25.53 61.62
CA GLU A 185 -35.23 24.91 62.07
C GLU A 185 -35.15 24.35 63.50
N SER A 186 -33.97 23.90 63.94
CA SER A 186 -33.77 23.37 65.29
C SER A 186 -33.77 24.42 66.41
N ILE A 187 -33.70 25.72 66.07
CA ILE A 187 -33.69 26.81 67.04
C ILE A 187 -35.06 26.90 67.72
N GLN A 188 -35.09 26.69 69.04
CA GLN A 188 -36.32 26.72 69.84
C GLN A 188 -36.98 28.11 69.90
N TYR A 189 -36.23 29.18 69.62
CA TYR A 189 -36.72 30.55 69.58
C TYR A 189 -37.21 30.95 68.19
N ALA A 190 -38.17 31.87 68.12
CA ALA A 190 -38.57 32.47 66.86
C ALA A 190 -37.39 33.24 66.22
N LEU A 191 -37.04 32.85 65.00
CA LEU A 191 -36.01 33.48 64.18
C LEU A 191 -36.64 33.98 62.89
N VAL A 192 -36.53 35.29 62.66
CA VAL A 192 -36.96 35.97 61.43
C VAL A 192 -35.78 36.73 60.85
N ILE A 193 -35.47 36.46 59.58
CA ILE A 193 -34.44 37.14 58.82
C ILE A 193 -35.14 38.05 57.82
N THR A 194 -34.74 39.33 57.80
CA THR A 194 -35.28 40.34 56.89
C THR A 194 -34.19 40.92 55.99
N ASP A 195 -34.59 41.48 54.85
CA ASP A 195 -33.70 42.30 54.02
C ASP A 195 -33.51 43.69 54.62
N ASN A 196 -32.69 44.50 53.96
CA ASN A 196 -32.48 45.91 54.31
C ASN A 196 -33.71 46.81 54.10
N LEU A 197 -34.79 46.30 53.52
CA LEU A 197 -36.08 46.97 53.32
C LEU A 197 -37.14 46.50 54.33
N GLY A 198 -36.81 45.56 55.22
CA GLY A 198 -37.71 45.00 56.23
C GLY A 198 -38.60 43.86 55.72
N THR A 199 -38.39 43.35 54.50
CA THR A 199 -39.11 42.21 53.95
C THR A 199 -38.58 40.90 54.56
N ILE A 200 -39.45 39.99 55.00
CA ILE A 200 -39.04 38.68 55.53
C ILE A 200 -38.44 37.83 54.41
N ILE A 201 -37.18 37.46 54.56
CA ILE A 201 -36.44 36.55 53.66
C ILE A 201 -36.59 35.10 54.15
N HIS A 202 -36.58 34.89 55.48
CA HIS A 202 -36.69 33.56 56.07
C HIS A 202 -37.32 33.62 57.46
N SER A 203 -38.08 32.60 57.84
CA SER A 203 -38.54 32.37 59.21
C SER A 203 -38.49 30.89 59.56
N ASN A 204 -38.18 30.54 60.80
CA ASN A 204 -38.23 29.14 61.28
C ASN A 204 -39.64 28.75 61.81
N ALA A 205 -39.88 27.45 62.02
CA ALA A 205 -41.16 26.94 62.51
C ALA A 205 -41.60 27.53 63.86
N ALA A 206 -40.66 27.80 64.79
CA ALA A 206 -40.96 28.44 66.07
C ALA A 206 -41.60 29.84 65.90
N THR A 207 -41.23 30.57 64.85
CA THR A 207 -41.87 31.85 64.50
C THR A 207 -43.33 31.63 64.13
N GLN A 208 -43.63 30.65 63.28
CA GLN A 208 -45.00 30.37 62.86
C GLN A 208 -45.90 29.99 64.04
N HIS A 209 -45.36 29.29 65.04
CA HIS A 209 -46.10 28.95 66.27
C HIS A 209 -46.41 30.16 67.17
N ILE A 210 -45.61 31.22 67.15
CA ILE A 210 -45.85 32.44 67.95
C ILE A 210 -46.90 33.35 67.29
N PHE A 211 -46.96 33.34 65.96
CA PHE A 211 -47.85 34.22 65.18
C PHE A 211 -49.11 33.50 64.63
N GLN A 212 -49.41 32.29 65.11
CA GLN A 212 -50.71 31.62 64.97
C GLN A 212 -51.68 32.09 66.06
#